data_AF-A0A3D0GXM9-F1
#
_entry.id   AF-A0A3D0GXM9-F1
#
_cell.length_a   1.000
_cell.length_b   1.000
_cell.length_c   1.000
_cell.angle_alpha   90.00
_cell.angle_beta   90.00
_cell.angle_gamma   90.00
#
_symmetry.space_group_name_H-M   'P 1'
#
loop_
_entity.id
_entity.type
_entity.pdbx_description
1 polymer ?
#
loop_
_entity_poly.entity_id
_entity_poly.type
_entity_poly.pdbx_seq_one_letter_code
_entity_poly.pdbx_strand_id
1 'polypeptide(L)'
;ESVVDSLVTRLMHAAITRGEKKIVIAGGVASNGRFRQRLKEECDAKGIELFAPSPILCTDNGAMIAAAGYYDFIKGKRADLKLNAYPNAML
;
A
#
# COMPACT_ATOMS: atom_id res chain seq x y z
N GLU A 1 -3.13 -10.30 -18.01
CA GLU A 1 -4.31 -9.43 -17.83
C GLU A 1 -5.22 -9.83 -16.68
N SER A 2 -5.72 -11.07 -16.58
CA SER A 2 -6.74 -11.48 -15.59
C SER A 2 -6.51 -11.08 -14.12
N VAL A 3 -5.28 -11.21 -13.61
CA VAL A 3 -4.94 -10.82 -12.23
C VAL A 3 -5.04 -9.30 -12.03
N VAL A 4 -4.56 -8.52 -13.00
CA VAL A 4 -4.62 -7.04 -12.96
C VAL A 4 -6.06 -6.59 -12.93
N ASP A 5 -6.91 -7.10 -13.83
CA ASP A 5 -8.32 -6.71 -13.89
C ASP A 5 -9.05 -7.09 -12.60
N SER A 6 -8.78 -8.28 -12.04
CA SER A 6 -9.37 -8.71 -10.77
C SER A 6 -9.00 -7.77 -9.61
N LEU A 7 -7.74 -7.36 -9.51
CA LEU A 7 -7.28 -6.43 -8.47
C LEU A 7 -7.88 -5.04 -8.65
N VAL A 8 -7.83 -4.49 -9.86
CA VAL A 8 -8.37 -3.15 -10.18
C VAL A 8 -9.86 -3.09 -9.89
N THR A 9 -10.63 -4.07 -10.39
CA THR A 9 -12.09 -4.12 -10.21
C THR A 9 -12.48 -4.15 -8.73
N ARG A 10 -11.82 -5.00 -7.93
CA ARG A 10 -12.11 -5.12 -6.50
C ARG A 10 -11.74 -3.87 -5.71
N LEU A 11 -10.60 -3.26 -6.03
CA LEU A 11 -10.11 -2.07 -5.33
C LEU A 11 -10.99 -0.85 -5.63
N MET A 12 -11.36 -0.66 -6.90
CA MET A 12 -12.28 0.41 -7.31
C MET A 12 -13.67 0.22 -6.71
N HIS A 13 -14.19 -1.01 -6.73
CA HIS A 13 -15.46 -1.32 -6.09
C HIS A 13 -15.44 -0.99 -4.59
N ALA A 14 -14.37 -1.39 -3.87
CA ALA A 14 -14.21 -1.08 -2.46
C ALA A 14 -14.14 0.44 -2.19
N ALA A 15 -13.37 1.19 -2.98
CA ALA A 15 -13.24 2.63 -2.84
C ALA A 15 -14.57 3.35 -3.06
N ILE A 16 -15.29 3.01 -4.13
CA ILE A 16 -16.60 3.60 -4.46
C ILE A 16 -17.63 3.27 -3.38
N THR A 17 -17.70 2.01 -2.96
CA THR A 17 -18.70 1.56 -1.96
C THR A 17 -18.49 2.23 -0.60
N ARG A 18 -17.23 2.52 -0.25
CA ARG A 18 -16.86 3.20 1.00
C ARG A 18 -16.84 4.72 0.89
N GLY A 19 -17.04 5.28 -0.31
CA GLY A 19 -16.95 6.72 -0.56
C GLY A 19 -15.53 7.28 -0.42
N GLU A 20 -14.49 6.44 -0.57
CA GLU A 20 -13.10 6.85 -0.46
C GLU A 20 -12.66 7.62 -1.69
N LYS A 21 -11.96 8.73 -1.49
CA LYS A 21 -11.41 9.58 -2.57
C LYS A 21 -9.94 9.34 -2.84
N LYS A 22 -9.31 8.46 -2.07
CA LYS A 22 -7.88 8.18 -2.13
C LYS A 22 -7.64 6.68 -2.08
N ILE A 23 -6.75 6.21 -2.94
CA ILE A 23 -6.27 4.82 -2.95
C ILE A 23 -4.76 4.86 -2.80
N VAL A 24 -4.24 4.00 -1.93
CA VAL A 24 -2.79 3.76 -1.79
C VAL A 24 -2.51 2.32 -2.17
N ILE A 25 -1.49 2.09 -3.00
CA ILE A 25 -0.98 0.74 -3.30
C ILE A 25 0.45 0.57 -2.78
N ALA A 26 0.74 -0.61 -2.22
CA ALA A 26 2.04 -0.99 -1.68
C ALA A 26 2.30 -2.49 -1.87
N GLY A 27 3.50 -2.95 -1.53
CA GLY A 27 3.95 -4.34 -1.71
C GLY A 27 4.47 -4.64 -3.11
N GLY A 28 5.10 -5.81 -3.29
CA GLY A 28 5.85 -6.14 -4.52
C GLY A 28 5.02 -6.04 -5.81
N VAL A 29 3.74 -6.44 -5.77
CA VAL A 29 2.83 -6.34 -6.93
C VAL A 29 2.57 -4.89 -7.34
N ALA A 30 2.65 -3.94 -6.41
CA ALA A 30 2.54 -2.52 -6.73
C ALA A 30 3.71 -2.02 -7.59
N SER A 31 4.78 -2.78 -7.80
CA SER A 31 5.83 -2.43 -8.78
C SER A 31 5.43 -2.74 -10.23
N ASN A 32 4.35 -3.50 -10.45
CA ASN A 32 3.89 -3.91 -11.78
C ASN A 32 3.36 -2.71 -12.59
N GLY A 33 4.02 -2.39 -13.71
CA GLY A 33 3.67 -1.24 -14.55
C GLY A 33 2.25 -1.32 -15.14
N ARG A 34 1.82 -2.50 -15.59
CA ARG A 34 0.48 -2.69 -16.17
C ARG A 34 -0.62 -2.47 -15.13
N PHE A 35 -0.43 -2.98 -13.92
CA PHE A 35 -1.34 -2.77 -12.80
C PHE A 35 -1.47 -1.29 -12.44
N ARG A 36 -0.34 -0.59 -12.30
CA ARG A 36 -0.31 0.86 -12.03
C ARG A 36 -1.07 1.65 -13.07
N GLN A 37 -0.79 1.40 -14.34
CA GLN A 37 -1.40 2.11 -15.45
C GLN A 37 -2.93 1.93 -15.43
N ARG A 38 -3.39 0.67 -15.40
CA ARG A 38 -4.82 0.34 -15.40
C ARG A 38 -5.54 0.94 -14.21
N LEU A 39 -4.96 0.85 -13.01
CA LEU A 39 -5.56 1.43 -11.82
C LEU A 39 -5.62 2.96 -11.89
N LYS A 40 -4.58 3.62 -12.43
CA LYS A 40 -4.54 5.07 -12.60
C LYS A 40 -5.63 5.55 -13.55
N GLU A 41 -5.83 4.88 -14.68
CA GLU A 41 -6.90 5.17 -15.65
C GLU A 41 -8.29 5.14 -14.98
N GLU A 42 -8.58 4.09 -14.20
CA GLU A 42 -9.86 3.96 -13.48
C GLU A 42 -10.01 5.01 -12.36
N CYS A 43 -8.93 5.29 -11.62
CA CYS A 43 -8.92 6.32 -10.59
C CYS A 43 -9.23 7.71 -11.18
N ASP A 44 -8.57 8.07 -12.28
CA ASP A 44 -8.76 9.35 -12.96
C ASP A 44 -10.20 9.51 -13.47
N ALA A 45 -10.76 8.45 -14.07
CA ALA A 45 -12.14 8.44 -14.57
C ALA A 45 -13.19 8.64 -13.45
N LYS A 46 -12.83 8.33 -12.20
CA LYS A 46 -13.71 8.46 -11.02
C LYS A 46 -13.34 9.62 -10.10
N GLY A 47 -12.32 10.41 -10.44
CA GLY A 47 -11.83 11.49 -9.59
C GLY A 47 -11.26 11.00 -8.25
N ILE A 48 -10.68 9.81 -8.22
CA ILE A 48 -10.01 9.21 -7.07
C ILE A 48 -8.51 9.44 -7.21
N GLU A 49 -7.85 9.86 -6.14
CA GLU A 49 -6.40 10.10 -6.14
C GLU A 49 -5.64 8.80 -5.85
N LEU A 50 -4.71 8.42 -6.74
CA LEU A 50 -3.87 7.23 -6.58
C LEU A 50 -2.48 7.60 -6.05
N PHE A 51 -2.11 7.02 -4.92
CA PHE A 51 -0.77 7.08 -4.36
C PHE A 51 -0.05 5.74 -4.56
N ALA A 52 1.10 5.80 -5.24
CA ALA A 52 1.97 4.65 -5.40
C ALA A 52 3.43 5.10 -5.19
N PRO A 53 4.21 4.41 -4.35
CA PRO A 53 5.63 4.74 -4.18
C PRO A 53 6.40 4.47 -5.48
N SER A 54 7.63 4.99 -5.61
CA SER A 54 8.51 4.59 -6.70
C SER A 54 8.74 3.06 -6.70
N PRO A 55 8.90 2.39 -7.86
CA PRO A 55 9.03 0.93 -7.91
C PRO A 55 10.10 0.33 -6.98
N ILE A 56 11.24 1.00 -6.81
CA ILE A 56 12.33 0.58 -5.90
C ILE A 56 11.92 0.54 -4.42
N LEU A 57 10.84 1.23 -4.05
CA LEU A 57 10.31 1.27 -2.69
C LEU A 57 9.09 0.35 -2.50
N CYS A 58 8.66 -0.41 -3.53
CA CYS A 58 7.49 -1.29 -3.45
C CYS A 58 7.78 -2.64 -2.81
N THR A 59 8.94 -3.24 -3.11
CA THR A 59 9.37 -4.50 -2.53
C THR A 59 9.93 -4.30 -1.13
N ASP A 60 10.04 -5.37 -0.35
CA ASP A 60 10.58 -5.29 1.01
C ASP A 60 11.94 -4.60 1.04
N ASN A 61 12.05 -3.56 1.87
CA ASN A 61 13.25 -2.74 1.96
C ASN A 61 13.41 -2.12 3.35
N GLY A 62 14.64 -1.73 3.71
CA GLY A 62 14.90 -1.12 5.01
C GLY A 62 14.29 0.28 5.19
N ALA A 63 14.05 1.02 4.11
CA ALA A 63 13.51 2.38 4.18
C ALA A 63 12.07 2.39 4.73
N MET A 64 11.23 1.42 4.36
CA MET A 64 9.87 1.32 4.89
C MET A 64 9.86 1.00 6.39
N ILE A 65 10.80 0.16 6.86
CA ILE A 65 10.95 -0.19 8.28
C ILE A 65 11.44 1.03 9.07
N ALA A 66 12.44 1.75 8.54
CA ALA A 66 12.94 2.98 9.15
C ALA A 66 11.85 4.06 9.24
N ALA A 67 11.05 4.25 8.18
CA ALA A 67 9.95 5.19 8.18
C ALA A 67 8.87 4.83 9.21
N ALA A 68 8.45 3.56 9.26
CA ALA A 68 7.48 3.09 10.26
C ALA A 68 8.02 3.28 11.69
N GLY A 69 9.27 2.89 11.94
CA GLY A 69 9.93 3.06 13.23
C GLY A 69 10.06 4.53 13.66
N TYR A 70 10.36 5.45 12.72
CA TYR A 70 10.42 6.88 13.00
C TYR A 70 9.08 7.45 13.45
N TYR A 71 7.98 7.12 12.75
CA TYR A 71 6.66 7.59 13.15
C TYR A 71 6.17 6.96 14.45
N ASP A 72 6.46 5.68 14.71
CA ASP A 72 6.21 5.04 16.00
C ASP A 72 7.04 5.71 17.12
N PHE A 73 8.30 6.06 16.82
CA PHE A 73 9.17 6.75 17.75
C PHE A 73 8.58 8.11 18.16
N ILE A 74 8.14 8.92 17.20
CA ILE A 74 7.51 10.22 17.46
C ILE A 74 6.23 10.07 18.30
N LYS A 75 5.46 9.00 18.09
CA LYS A 75 4.25 8.70 18.87
C LYS A 75 4.53 8.17 20.29
N GLY A 76 5.79 8.08 20.70
CA GLY A 76 6.18 7.58 22.02
C GLY A 76 6.18 6.05 22.16
N LYS A 77 5.92 5.30 21.08
CA LYS A 77 5.96 3.84 21.12
C LYS A 77 7.40 3.35 21.20
N ARG A 78 7.74 2.60 22.24
CA ARG A 78 9.05 1.98 22.46
C ARG A 78 8.84 0.54 22.91
N ALA A 79 9.74 -0.34 22.51
CA ALA A 79 9.82 -1.68 23.03
C ALA A 79 11.02 -1.79 23.99
N ASP A 80 10.95 -2.73 24.93
CA ASP A 80 12.08 -3.07 25.79
C ASP A 80 13.02 -4.07 25.08
N LEU A 81 14.09 -4.45 25.77
CA LEU A 81 15.07 -5.43 25.27
C LEU A 81 14.54 -6.86 25.21
N LYS A 82 13.31 -7.12 25.67
CA LYS A 82 12.68 -8.45 25.64
C LYS A 82 11.77 -8.62 24.43
N LEU A 83 11.64 -7.60 23.56
CA LEU A 83 10.85 -7.68 22.34
C LEU A 83 11.23 -8.93 21.54
N ASN A 84 10.22 -9.73 21.21
CA ASN A 84 10.40 -10.96 20.43
C ASN A 84 9.76 -10.83 19.04
N ALA A 85 10.15 -11.70 18.12
CA ALA A 85 9.54 -11.80 16.80
C ALA A 85 8.17 -12.50 16.89
N TYR A 86 7.18 -11.94 16.20
CA TYR A 86 5.84 -12.52 16.07
C TYR A 86 5.59 -12.90 14.60
N PRO A 87 5.78 -14.18 14.21
CA PRO A 87 5.74 -14.58 12.80
C PRO A 87 4.35 -14.49 12.16
N ASN A 88 3.30 -14.46 12.98
CA ASN A 88 1.89 -14.36 12.60
C ASN A 88 1.25 -13.06 13.09
N ALA A 89 2.03 -11.98 13.20
CA ALA A 89 1.52 -10.67 13.57
C ALA A 89 0.39 -10.24 12.62
N MET A 90 -0.71 -9.75 13.20
CA MET A 90 -1.82 -9.16 12.44
C MET A 90 -1.61 -7.64 12.29
N LEU A 91 -1.97 -7.13 11.11
CA LEU A 91 -1.96 -5.69 10.77
C LEU A 91 -3.19 -4.98 11.33
#